data_AF-A0A5E4ZLG0-F1
#
_entry.id   AF-A0A5E4ZLG0-F1
#
_cell.length_a   1.000
_cell.length_b   1.000
_cell.length_c   1.000
_cell.angle_alpha   90.00
_cell.angle_beta   90.00
_cell.angle_gamma   90.00
#
_symmetry.space_group_name_H-M   'P 1'
#
loop_
_entity.id
_entity.type
_entity.pdbx_description
1 polymer ?
#
loop_
_entity_poly.entity_id
_entity_poly.type
_entity_poly.pdbx_seq_one_letter_code
_entity_poly.pdbx_strand_id
1 'polypeptide(L)' 'MAAVLTFRYRDYSVICSALPHPKGGFTGKALVQIIEGMIRHHEVETLKDDTHPDEQTALEEASVVARAWIDAQHAA' A
#
# COMPACT_ATOMS: atom_id res chain seq x y z
N MET A 1 5.71 10.72 12.50
CA MET A 1 6.89 10.31 11.70
C MET A 1 6.35 9.79 10.37
N ALA A 2 7.16 9.34 9.42
CA ALA A 2 6.64 8.58 8.28
C ALA A 2 6.96 7.10 8.57
N ALA A 3 5.94 6.27 8.71
CA ALA A 3 6.13 4.84 8.90
C ALA A 3 6.04 4.15 7.54
N VAL A 4 6.97 3.23 7.26
CA VAL A 4 7.03 2.50 6.00
C VAL A 4 7.17 1.02 6.29
N LEU A 5 6.31 0.21 5.69
CA LEU A 5 6.34 -1.25 5.75
C LEU A 5 6.57 -1.79 4.34
N THR A 6 7.68 -2.50 4.14
CA THR A 6 7.99 -3.14 2.87
C THR A 6 7.96 -4.65 3.02
N PHE A 7 7.23 -5.34 2.16
CA PHE A 7 7.17 -6.79 2.16
C PHE A 7 7.05 -7.34 0.73
N ARG A 8 7.44 -8.61 0.56
CA ARG A 8 7.26 -9.33 -0.70
C ARG A 8 6.02 -10.21 -0.59
N TYR A 9 5.23 -10.25 -1.64
CA TYR A 9 4.05 -11.10 -1.71
C TYR A 9 3.90 -11.62 -3.13
N ARG A 10 4.04 -12.95 -3.30
CA ARG A 10 4.15 -13.61 -4.61
C ARG A 10 5.28 -13.01 -5.45
N ASP A 11 5.02 -12.63 -6.69
CA ASP A 11 5.96 -11.99 -7.62
C ASP A 11 5.96 -10.46 -7.52
N TYR A 12 5.41 -9.92 -6.43
CA TYR A 12 5.28 -8.50 -6.20
C TYR A 12 6.09 -8.03 -4.98
N SER A 13 6.68 -6.85 -5.11
CA SER A 13 7.24 -6.05 -4.03
C SER A 13 6.22 -5.00 -3.62
N VAL A 14 5.85 -4.98 -2.33
CA VAL A 14 4.83 -4.07 -1.78
C VAL A 14 5.48 -3.12 -0.80
N ILE A 15 5.26 -1.82 -0.99
CA ILE A 15 5.71 -0.75 -0.11
C ILE A 15 4.47 -0.02 0.40
N CYS A 16 4.15 -0.19 1.68
CA CYS A 16 3.13 0.58 2.37
C CYS A 16 3.78 1.75 3.10
N SER A 17 3.22 2.95 2.99
CA SER A 17 3.65 4.14 3.69
C SER A 17 2.46 4.81 4.38
N ALA A 18 2.65 5.20 5.64
CA ALA A 18 1.72 6.08 6.35
C ALA A 18 2.25 7.51 6.23
N LEU A 19 1.48 8.35 5.56
CA LEU A 19 1.80 9.76 5.36
C LEU A 19 0.89 10.63 6.24
N PRO A 20 1.43 11.64 6.94
CA PRO A 20 0.61 12.54 7.73
C PRO A 20 -0.34 13.34 6.84
N HIS A 21 -1.61 13.39 7.20
CA HIS A 21 -2.65 14.07 6.44
C HIS A 21 -2.88 15.51 6.95
N PRO A 22 -3.06 16.52 6.08
CA PRO A 22 -3.21 17.93 6.50
C PRO A 22 -4.45 18.22 7.35
N LYS A 23 -5.48 17.34 7.33
CA LYS A 23 -6.65 17.44 8.22
C LYS A 23 -6.43 16.80 9.61
N GLY A 24 -5.22 16.31 9.90
CA GLY A 24 -4.90 15.51 11.07
C GLY A 24 -5.03 14.00 10.78
N GLY A 25 -4.22 13.19 11.47
CA GLY A 25 -4.14 11.74 11.24
C GLY A 25 -3.16 11.33 10.15
N PHE A 26 -3.28 10.09 9.69
CA PHE A 26 -2.40 9.44 8.73
C PHE A 26 -3.19 8.78 7.61
N THR A 27 -2.69 8.90 6.39
CA THR A 27 -3.22 8.24 5.21
C THR A 27 -2.28 7.11 4.81
N GLY A 28 -2.84 5.91 4.62
CA GLY A 28 -2.10 4.75 4.14
C GLY A 28 -1.99 4.76 2.62
N LYS A 29 -0.78 4.62 2.10
CA LYS A 29 -0.51 4.48 0.66
C LYS A 29 0.22 3.17 0.42
N ALA A 30 -0.27 2.36 -0.52
CA ALA A 30 0.42 1.15 -0.95
C ALA A 30 0.97 1.32 -2.36
N LEU A 31 2.21 0.88 -2.58
CA LEU A 31 2.84 0.84 -3.88
C LEU A 31 3.22 -0.60 -4.18
N VAL A 32 2.76 -1.11 -5.32
CA VAL A 32 2.92 -2.51 -5.71
C VAL A 32 3.75 -2.58 -6.99
N GLN A 33 4.83 -3.35 -6.96
CA GLN A 33 5.78 -3.49 -8.08
C GLN A 33 5.89 -4.95 -8.49
N ILE A 34 5.70 -5.26 -9.77
CA ILE A 34 5.95 -6.60 -10.32
C ILE A 34 7.46 -6.81 -10.48
N ILE A 35 7.96 -7.97 -10.09
CA ILE A 35 9.40 -8.31 -10.09
C ILE A 35 9.83 -8.94 -11.44
N GLU A 36 8.90 -9.36 -12.30
CA GLU A 36 9.22 -9.93 -13.61
C GLU A 36 9.47 -8.87 -14.70
N GLY A 37 10.74 -8.76 -15.12
CA GLY A 37 11.22 -8.43 -16.48
C GLY A 37 10.87 -7.07 -17.13
N MET A 38 9.75 -6.46 -16.76
CA MET A 38 9.31 -5.12 -17.13
C MET A 38 8.70 -4.52 -15.87
N ILE A 39 9.40 -3.55 -15.30
CA ILE A 39 8.95 -2.80 -14.12
C ILE A 39 7.63 -2.08 -14.48
N ARG A 40 6.50 -2.75 -14.23
CA ARG A 40 5.19 -2.09 -14.20
C ARG A 40 5.00 -1.58 -12.77
N HIS A 41 5.32 -0.30 -12.55
CA HIS A 41 4.92 0.39 -11.34
C HIS A 41 3.40 0.55 -11.39
N HIS A 42 2.67 -0.27 -10.64
CA HIS A 42 1.26 -0.01 -10.35
C HIS A 42 1.19 0.62 -8.97
N GLU A 43 1.02 1.93 -8.96
CA GLU A 43 0.71 2.67 -7.76
C GLU A 43 -0.76 2.40 -7.44
N VAL A 44 -1.02 1.43 -6.57
CA VAL A 44 -2.36 1.19 -6.03
C VAL A 44 -2.57 2.24 -4.95
N GLU A 45 -2.91 3.44 -5.39
CA GLU A 45 -3.18 4.52 -4.47
C GLU A 45 -4.46 4.21 -3.70
N THR A 46 -4.32 3.79 -2.45
CA THR A 46 -5.38 3.79 -1.44
C THR A 46 -5.72 5.23 -1.06
N LEU A 47 -6.12 6.05 -2.04
CA LEU A 47 -6.86 7.29 -1.83
C LEU A 47 -8.30 6.94 -1.51
N LYS A 48 -8.50 6.16 -0.44
CA LYS A 48 -9.72 6.36 0.33
C LYS A 48 -9.39 7.54 1.21
N ASP A 49 -10.23 8.57 1.22
CA ASP A 49 -10.19 9.72 2.15
C ASP A 49 -10.28 9.30 3.65
N ASP A 50 -10.05 8.02 3.94
CA ASP A 50 -10.03 7.42 5.25
C ASP A 50 -8.72 7.87 5.93
N THR A 51 -8.89 8.82 6.84
CA THR A 51 -7.80 9.35 7.66
C THR A 51 -7.78 8.59 8.97
N HIS A 52 -6.67 7.91 9.27
CA HIS A 52 -6.56 7.09 10.46
C HIS A 52 -5.87 7.85 11.59
N PRO A 53 -6.27 7.64 12.86
CA PRO A 53 -5.60 8.26 14.00
C PRO A 53 -4.21 7.66 14.28
N ASP A 54 -3.92 6.46 13.77
CA ASP A 54 -2.69 5.71 14.02
C ASP A 54 -1.95 5.37 12.69
N GLU A 55 -0.63 5.60 12.69
CA GLU A 55 0.29 5.21 11.62
C GLU A 55 0.20 3.70 11.34
N GLN A 56 0.04 2.88 12.38
CA GLN A 56 0.00 1.43 12.25
C GLN A 56 -1.29 0.94 11.57
N THR A 57 -2.44 1.50 11.93
CA THR A 57 -3.72 1.18 11.26
C THR A 57 -3.66 1.55 9.77
N ALA A 58 -3.11 2.72 9.44
CA ALA A 58 -2.96 3.14 8.04
C ALA A 58 -2.05 2.18 7.23
N LEU A 59 -0.99 1.65 7.84
CA LEU A 59 -0.11 0.66 7.21
C LEU A 59 -0.78 -0.70 7.04
N GLU A 60 -1.49 -1.17 8.06
CA GLU A 60 -2.20 -2.46 8.02
C GLU A 60 -3.27 -2.46 6.92
N GLU A 61 -4.09 -1.39 6.85
CA GLU A 61 -5.11 -1.26 5.80
C GLU A 61 -4.49 -1.18 4.40
N ALA A 62 -3.44 -0.37 4.21
CA ALA A 62 -2.71 -0.30 2.95
C ALA A 62 -2.16 -1.68 2.53
N SER A 63 -1.66 -2.47 3.49
CA SER A 63 -1.15 -3.82 3.23
C SER A 63 -2.24 -4.81 2.80
N VAL A 64 -3.44 -4.70 3.38
CA VAL A 64 -4.59 -5.54 3.04
C VAL A 64 -5.09 -5.22 1.65
N VAL A 65 -5.22 -3.94 1.30
CA VAL A 65 -5.64 -3.52 -0.04
C VAL A 65 -4.62 -3.94 -1.11
N ALA A 66 -3.33 -3.78 -0.82
CA ALA A 66 -2.27 -4.23 -1.73
C ALA A 66 -2.37 -5.73 -2.03
N ARG A 67 -2.57 -6.56 -1.00
CA ARG A 67 -2.73 -8.02 -1.17
C ARG A 67 -3.98 -8.35 -1.96
N ALA A 68 -5.11 -7.74 -1.63
CA ALA A 68 -6.38 -7.96 -2.34
C ALA A 68 -6.26 -7.61 -3.84
N TRP A 69 -5.55 -6.52 -4.16
CA TRP A 69 -5.28 -6.15 -5.55
C TRP A 69 -4.38 -7.18 -6.24
N ILE A 70 -3.29 -7.62 -5.61
CA ILE A 70 -2.40 -8.67 -6.16
C ILE A 70 -3.17 -9.98 -6.39
N ASP A 71 -4.00 -10.38 -5.43
CA ASP A 71 -4.80 -11.59 -5.55
C ASP A 71 -5.81 -11.48 -6.70
N ALA A 72 -6.40 -10.30 -6.93
CA ALA A 72 -7.24 -10.04 -8.09
C ALA A 72 -6.49 -10.09 -9.42
N GLN A 73 -5.23 -9.62 -9.48
CA GLN A 73 -4.39 -9.73 -10.68
C GLN A 73 -4.00 -11.18 -11.00
N HIS A 74 -3.84 -12.04 -9.99
CA HIS A 74 -3.53 -13.46 -10.19
C HIS A 74 -4.77 -14.33 -10.48
N ALA A 75 -5.97 -13.84 -10.22
CA ALA A 75 -7.21 -14.55 -10.50
C ALA A 75 -7.71 -14.34 -11.96
N ALA A 76 -7.10 -13.42 -12.69
CA ALA A 76 -7.39 -13.10 -14.09
C ALA A 76 -6.42 -13.83 -15.04
#